data_AF-A0A2G2CJI7-F1
#
_entry.id   AF-A0A2G2CJI7-F1
#
_cell.length_a   1.000
_cell.length_b   1.000
_cell.length_c   1.000
_cell.angle_alpha   90.00
_cell.angle_beta   90.00
_cell.angle_gamma   90.00
#
_symmetry.space_group_name_H-M   'P 1'
#
loop_
_entity.id
_entity.type
_entity.pdbx_description
1 polymer ?
#
loop_
_entity_poly.entity_id
_entity_poly.type
_entity_poly.pdbx_seq_one_letter_code
_entity_poly.pdbx_strand_id
1 'polypeptide(L)' 'MTFKKILFAALYVWCTTLYAQKPTEVPKPSEKPIDLSNPADIIIYIVLPLCVVLLFFVWRGKRKNRKK' A
#
# COMPACT_ATOMS: atom_id res chain seq x y z
N MET A 1 -19.43 24.37 22.50
CA MET A 1 -19.79 23.56 21.30
C MET A 1 -21.12 22.90 21.60
N THR A 2 -22.21 23.28 20.92
CA THR A 2 -23.56 22.85 21.30
C THR A 2 -23.75 21.34 21.11
N PHE A 3 -24.40 20.67 22.06
CA PHE A 3 -24.62 19.22 22.11
C PHE A 3 -25.13 18.62 20.79
N LYS A 4 -26.00 19.36 20.09
CA LYS A 4 -26.51 18.99 18.75
C LYS A 4 -25.37 18.76 17.74
N LYS A 5 -24.33 19.60 17.75
CA LYS A 5 -23.19 19.48 16.81
C LYS A 5 -22.38 18.20 17.06
N ILE A 6 -22.24 17.80 18.32
CA ILE A 6 -21.56 16.56 18.71
C ILE A 6 -22.38 15.35 18.25
N LEU A 7 -23.70 15.39 18.41
CA LEU A 7 -24.61 14.34 17.94
C LEU A 7 -24.55 14.16 16.42
N PHE A 8 -24.58 15.27 15.66
CA PHE A 8 -24.45 15.22 14.20
C PHE A 8 -23.08 14.70 13.73
N ALA A 9 -22.00 15.07 14.42
CA ALA A 9 -20.66 14.56 14.12
C ALA A 9 -20.55 13.05 14.40
N ALA A 10 -21.10 12.58 15.52
CA ALA A 10 -21.12 11.16 15.86
C ALA A 10 -21.93 10.34 14.84
N LEU A 11 -23.09 10.84 14.43
CA LEU A 11 -23.93 10.19 13.41
C LEU A 11 -23.24 10.15 12.05
N TYR A 12 -22.52 11.21 11.68
CA TYR A 12 -21.73 11.25 10.45
C TYR A 12 -20.61 10.20 10.45
N VAL A 13 -19.86 10.07 11.55
CA VAL A 13 -18.81 9.05 11.71
C VAL A 13 -19.38 7.63 11.73
N TRP A 14 -20.57 7.42 12.31
CA TRP A 14 -21.24 6.12 12.31
C TRP A 14 -21.74 5.73 10.91
N CYS A 15 -22.12 6.70 10.08
CA CYS A 15 -22.59 6.44 8.72
C CYS A 15 -21.43 6.02 7.80
N THR A 16 -20.24 6.61 7.96
CA THR A 16 -19.08 6.28 7.10
C THR A 16 -18.51 4.88 7.35
N THR A 17 -18.63 4.33 8.58
CA THR A 17 -18.21 2.95 8.87
C THR A 17 -19.14 1.91 8.26
N LEU A 18 -20.42 2.24 8.05
CA LEU A 18 -21.38 1.35 7.37
C LEU A 18 -21.09 1.20 5.87
N TYR A 19 -20.46 2.21 5.24
CA TYR A 19 -20.04 2.18 3.84
C TYR A 19 -18.66 1.55 3.61
N ALA A 20 -17.96 1.10 4.65
CA ALA A 20 -16.71 0.36 4.53
C ALA A 20 -16.92 -1.13 4.13
N GLN A 21 -17.90 -1.42 3.27
CA GLN A 21 -18.14 -2.78 2.78
C GLN A 21 -16.98 -3.23 1.91
N LYS A 22 -16.28 -4.27 2.37
CA LYS A 22 -15.36 -5.03 1.53
C LYS A 22 -16.16 -5.74 0.43
N PRO A 23 -15.77 -5.65 -0.84
CA PRO A 23 -16.49 -6.32 -1.90
C PRO A 23 -16.40 -7.85 -1.71
N THR A 24 -17.53 -8.52 -1.75
CA THR A 24 -17.66 -9.97 -1.47
C THR A 24 -17.47 -10.85 -2.69
N GLU A 25 -17.67 -10.28 -3.89
CA GLU A 25 -17.70 -11.02 -5.16
C GLU A 25 -16.35 -11.07 -5.87
N VAL A 26 -15.39 -10.22 -5.50
CA VAL A 26 -14.04 -10.26 -6.07
C VAL A 26 -13.16 -11.24 -5.29
N PRO A 27 -12.33 -12.04 -5.99
CA PRO A 27 -11.34 -12.89 -5.35
C PRO A 27 -10.51 -12.07 -4.36
N LYS A 28 -10.53 -12.51 -3.11
CA LYS A 28 -9.74 -11.87 -2.07
C LYS A 28 -8.26 -12.19 -2.32
N PRO A 29 -7.34 -11.26 -2.01
CA PRO A 29 -5.94 -11.62 -1.92
C PRO A 29 -5.78 -12.79 -0.95
N SER A 30 -4.81 -13.67 -1.24
CA SER A 30 -4.56 -14.86 -0.43
C SER A 30 -4.38 -14.48 1.04
N GLU A 31 -5.10 -15.15 1.95
CA GLU A 31 -4.90 -15.01 3.40
C GLU A 31 -3.62 -15.73 3.87
N LYS A 32 -2.96 -16.47 2.97
CA LYS A 32 -1.72 -17.16 3.29
C LYS A 32 -0.57 -16.16 3.44
N PRO A 33 0.35 -16.39 4.38
CA PRO A 33 1.62 -15.66 4.43
C PRO A 33 2.37 -15.76 3.09
N ILE A 34 3.25 -14.79 2.85
CA ILE A 34 4.19 -14.83 1.72
C ILE A 34 5.00 -16.13 1.82
N ASP A 35 5.00 -16.91 0.73
CA ASP A 35 5.71 -18.19 0.67
C ASP A 35 7.11 -17.97 0.12
N LEU A 36 8.11 -18.01 1.00
CA LEU A 36 9.52 -17.88 0.64
C LEU A 36 10.08 -19.09 -0.11
N SER A 37 9.30 -20.16 -0.29
CA SER A 37 9.65 -21.29 -1.17
C SER A 37 9.15 -21.07 -2.60
N ASN A 38 8.21 -20.15 -2.79
CA ASN A 38 7.68 -19.80 -4.10
C ASN A 38 8.59 -18.75 -4.77
N PRO A 39 9.15 -19.04 -5.96
CA PRO A 39 10.03 -18.10 -6.64
C PRO A 39 9.32 -16.79 -7.04
N ALA A 40 8.02 -16.82 -7.35
CA ALA A 40 7.27 -15.61 -7.70
C ALA A 40 7.17 -14.66 -6.51
N ASP A 41 6.87 -15.19 -5.32
CA ASP A 41 6.77 -14.41 -4.08
C ASP A 41 8.10 -13.75 -3.73
N ILE A 42 9.22 -14.50 -3.83
CA ILE A 42 10.56 -13.95 -3.62
C ILE A 42 10.86 -12.82 -4.63
N ILE A 43 10.56 -13.04 -5.91
CA ILE A 43 10.86 -12.06 -6.95
C ILE A 43 10.07 -10.77 -6.72
N ILE A 44 8.76 -10.88 -6.49
CA ILE A 44 7.86 -9.73 -6.37
C ILE A 44 8.12 -8.96 -5.06
N TYR A 45 8.25 -9.67 -3.94
CA TYR A 45 8.30 -9.03 -2.62
C TYR A 45 9.71 -8.69 -2.14
N ILE A 46 10.77 -9.27 -2.71
CA ILE A 46 12.16 -9.03 -2.27
C ILE A 46 13.01 -8.49 -3.42
N VAL A 47 13.08 -9.20 -4.54
CA VAL A 47 14.01 -8.86 -5.63
C VAL A 47 13.60 -7.56 -6.31
N LEU A 48 12.32 -7.38 -6.64
CA LEU A 48 11.82 -6.19 -7.33
C LEU A 48 12.10 -4.90 -6.52
N PRO A 49 11.78 -4.80 -5.20
CA PRO A 49 12.19 -3.65 -4.39
C PRO A 49 13.70 -3.39 -4.38
N LEU A 50 14.52 -4.43 -4.26
CA LEU A 50 15.97 -4.29 -4.30
C LEU A 50 16.46 -3.76 -5.65
N CYS A 51 15.90 -4.25 -6.75
CA CYS A 51 16.19 -3.76 -8.09
C CYS A 51 15.86 -2.27 -8.23
N VAL A 52 14.71 -1.82 -7.70
CA VAL A 52 14.34 -0.39 -7.71
C VAL A 52 15.37 0.46 -6.98
N VAL A 53 15.81 0.01 -5.79
CA VAL A 53 16.84 0.70 -5.00
C VAL A 53 18.18 0.75 -5.74
N LEU A 54 18.62 -0.36 -6.31
CA LEU A 54 19.86 -0.43 -7.08
C LEU A 54 19.81 0.48 -8.32
N LEU A 55 18.72 0.43 -9.08
CA LEU A 55 18.51 1.27 -10.26
C LEU A 55 18.47 2.76 -9.89
N PHE A 56 17.89 3.12 -8.74
CA PHE A 56 17.92 4.48 -8.23
C PHE A 56 19.35 4.98 -8.01
N PHE A 57 20.20 4.19 -7.36
CA PHE A 57 21.61 4.57 -7.14
C PHE A 57 22.40 4.66 -8.44
N VAL A 58 22.21 3.72 -9.37
CA VAL A 58 22.85 3.76 -10.70
C VAL A 58 22.43 5.02 -11.46
N TRP A 59 21.13 5.33 -11.48
CA TRP A 59 20.60 6.53 -12.13
C TRP A 59 21.14 7.81 -11.47
N ARG A 60 21.21 7.85 -10.13
CA ARG A 60 21.74 8.97 -9.37
C ARG A 60 23.22 9.21 -9.68
N GLY A 61 24.02 8.15 -9.77
CA GLY A 61 25.43 8.20 -10.14
C GLY A 61 25.63 8.74 -11.56
N LYS A 62 24.86 8.25 -12.54
CA LYS A 62 24.93 8.73 -13.94
C LYS A 62 24.61 10.22 -14.08
N ARG A 63 23.67 10.76 -13.30
CA ARG A 63 23.37 12.20 -13.30
C ARG A 63 24.51 13.08 -12.79
N LYS A 64 25.34 12.58 -11.87
CA LYS A 64 26.52 13.32 -11.37
C LYS A 64 27.62 13.39 -12.44
N ASN A 65 27.81 12.33 -13.21
CA ASN A 65 28.84 12.25 -14.26
C ASN A 65 28.47 12.99 -15.56
N ARG A 66 27.19 13.34 -15.77
CA ARG A 66 26.76 14.16 -16.93
C ARG A 66 26.99 15.66 -16.78
N LYS A 67 27.31 16.14 -15.56
CA LYS A 67 27.55 17.57 -15.26
C LYS A 67 29.03 17.93 -15.15
N LYS A 68 29.92 16.96 -15.38
CA LYS A 68 31.37 17.14 -15.41
C LYS A 68 31.83 16.95 -16.85
#